data_AF-A0A182NQC6-F1
#
_entry.id   AF-A0A182NQC6-F1
#
_cell.length_a   1.000
_cell.length_b   1.000
_cell.length_c   1.000
_cell.angle_alpha   90.00
_cell.angle_beta   90.00
_cell.angle_gamma   90.00
#
_symmetry.space_group_name_H-M   'P 1'
#
loop_
_entity.id
_entity.type
_entity.pdbx_description
1 polymer ?
#
loop_
_entity_poly.entity_id
_entity_poly.type
_entity_poly.pdbx_seq_one_letter_code
_entity_poly.pdbx_strand_id
1 'polypeptide(L)'
;MLSTSLNVKVNRSRNRHFSSRPPSSSLRNLQLITISVLLCCGSFCDLAQALQLKAVNRMANSDKLYQVEQLPSPLTKLGEGPVWDIDTQSLYYVDINTPAVLRYDYAENRTYSAKLDGAKSISFIVLVAGQPGEFVVGENNRVSLIGWDGRSEQAKHVRVLADLGESQNHVRFNDGKVDPSGRLYAGTMQLETLGDLFAQKEGQLFRYTNGTMVVQKKNVSISNGLTWDEPHNPLRMYYIDSAALDVKAFDVDENGDLKNETVFFDLRINGSNPGYVPDGMTSDSEGNLYVATWGGSKLMNVDKGTRQLLREIKIPAEQVTSAAFGGPQLDELFVTTSSNGNKPAPAGALFKVSGLGVKGKPISTLVPPYSGSSTFSPTFTARGTCSPVWVLRAPGPTATTVPSSTFDCAFSGMTIPPFVL
;
A
#
# COMPACT_ATOMS: atom_id res chain seq x y z
N MET A 1 -72.57 3.32 2.66
CA MET A 1 -72.06 3.00 4.01
C MET A 1 -71.02 4.07 4.34
N LEU A 2 -71.36 5.16 5.04
CA LEU A 2 -71.34 5.30 6.52
C LEU A 2 -70.02 4.74 7.12
N SER A 3 -69.21 5.43 7.91
CA SER A 3 -69.36 6.70 8.66
C SER A 3 -67.94 7.22 9.03
N THR A 4 -67.65 8.51 8.85
CA THR A 4 -67.57 9.62 9.85
C THR A 4 -66.42 9.61 10.87
N SER A 5 -65.58 10.63 10.70
CA SER A 5 -64.71 11.33 11.65
C SER A 5 -65.39 11.80 12.94
N LEU A 6 -64.64 11.84 14.06
CA LEU A 6 -65.02 12.58 15.26
C LEU A 6 -63.85 13.44 15.79
N ASN A 7 -64.17 14.73 15.96
CA ASN A 7 -63.43 15.76 16.68
C ASN A 7 -63.40 15.47 18.20
N VAL A 8 -62.31 15.87 18.88
CA VAL A 8 -62.32 16.06 20.34
C VAL A 8 -61.90 17.50 20.68
N LYS A 9 -62.83 18.17 21.39
CA LYS A 9 -62.75 19.51 21.95
C LYS A 9 -61.80 19.60 23.14
N VAL A 10 -61.14 20.75 23.26
CA VAL A 10 -60.51 21.24 24.48
C VAL A 10 -61.57 21.88 25.39
N ASN A 11 -61.56 21.60 26.69
CA ASN A 11 -61.98 22.59 27.69
C ASN A 11 -61.30 22.40 29.05
N ARG A 12 -60.92 23.53 29.66
CA ARG A 12 -60.17 23.70 30.90
C ARG A 12 -61.05 23.53 32.15
N SER A 13 -60.49 23.07 33.27
CA SER A 13 -60.88 23.59 34.60
C SER A 13 -59.77 23.44 35.67
N ARG A 14 -59.93 24.26 36.71
CA ARG A 14 -58.94 24.88 37.61
C ARG A 14 -58.35 24.01 38.75
N ASN A 15 -57.15 24.42 39.16
CA ASN A 15 -56.42 24.21 40.41
C ASN A 15 -57.23 24.01 41.71
N ARG A 16 -56.72 23.12 42.59
CA ARG A 16 -56.57 23.38 44.04
C ARG A 16 -55.24 22.82 44.57
N HIS A 17 -54.60 23.61 45.42
CA HIS A 17 -53.33 23.36 46.11
C HIS A 17 -53.44 22.30 47.20
N PHE A 18 -52.37 21.51 47.38
CA PHE A 18 -51.94 21.00 48.68
C PHE A 18 -50.43 21.14 48.80
N SER A 19 -49.98 21.79 49.87
CA SER A 19 -48.58 22.00 50.21
C SER A 19 -48.03 20.83 51.02
N SER A 20 -46.90 20.27 50.63
CA SER A 20 -45.96 19.63 51.56
C SER A 20 -44.53 19.86 51.05
N ARG A 21 -43.68 20.47 51.89
CA ARG A 21 -42.26 20.70 51.59
C ARG A 21 -41.46 19.42 51.91
N PRO A 22 -40.58 18.92 51.02
CA PRO A 22 -39.57 17.94 51.40
C PRO A 22 -38.29 18.62 51.94
N PRO A 23 -37.45 17.90 52.70
CA PRO A 23 -36.37 18.47 53.50
C PRO A 23 -35.19 19.02 52.67
N SER A 24 -34.56 20.07 53.19
CA SER A 24 -33.55 20.94 52.56
C SER A 24 -32.19 20.28 52.22
N SER A 25 -32.03 18.96 52.42
CA SER A 25 -30.80 18.21 52.11
C SER A 25 -30.79 17.59 50.71
N SER A 26 -31.95 17.28 50.11
CA SER A 26 -32.00 16.70 48.76
C SER A 26 -31.73 17.73 47.65
N LEU A 27 -32.08 18.99 47.88
CA LEU A 27 -31.87 20.09 46.94
C LEU A 27 -30.39 20.46 46.76
N ARG A 28 -29.57 20.34 47.81
CA ARG A 28 -28.11 20.58 47.71
C ARG A 28 -27.42 19.49 46.90
N ASN A 29 -27.81 18.22 47.07
CA ASN A 29 -27.25 17.11 46.29
C ASN A 29 -27.72 17.15 44.83
N LEU A 30 -28.97 17.54 44.55
CA LEU A 30 -29.45 17.76 43.18
C LEU A 30 -28.72 18.93 42.51
N GLN A 31 -28.50 20.05 43.23
CA GLN A 31 -27.74 21.18 42.71
C GLN A 31 -26.29 20.82 42.40
N LEU A 32 -25.60 20.06 43.27
CA LEU A 32 -24.23 19.61 43.03
C LEU A 32 -24.12 18.65 41.84
N ILE A 33 -25.07 17.72 41.68
CA ILE A 33 -25.13 16.83 40.50
C ILE A 33 -25.42 17.63 39.24
N THR A 34 -26.33 18.60 39.29
CA THR A 34 -26.69 19.44 38.13
C THR A 34 -25.52 20.34 37.71
N ILE A 35 -24.79 20.90 38.68
CA ILE A 35 -23.57 21.69 38.44
C ILE A 35 -22.45 20.80 37.87
N SER A 36 -22.29 19.57 38.37
CA SER A 36 -21.28 18.62 37.85
C SER A 36 -21.61 18.15 36.43
N VAL A 37 -22.89 17.92 36.12
CA VAL A 37 -23.36 17.58 34.77
C VAL A 37 -23.23 18.78 33.83
N LEU A 38 -23.54 20.00 34.28
CA LEU A 38 -23.34 21.23 33.49
C LEU A 38 -21.86 21.53 33.24
N LEU A 39 -20.99 21.30 34.22
CA LEU A 39 -19.52 21.44 34.07
C LEU A 39 -18.95 20.38 33.13
N CYS A 40 -19.41 19.12 33.23
CA CYS A 40 -19.05 18.08 32.27
C CYS A 40 -19.56 18.43 30.86
N CYS A 41 -20.83 18.80 30.71
CA CYS A 41 -21.39 19.21 29.42
C CYS A 41 -20.68 20.43 28.84
N GLY A 42 -20.32 21.42 29.66
CA GLY A 42 -19.49 22.56 29.27
C GLY A 42 -18.11 22.12 28.78
N SER A 43 -17.43 21.25 29.54
CA SER A 43 -16.11 20.71 29.17
C SER A 43 -16.15 19.87 27.89
N PHE A 44 -17.21 19.08 27.68
CA PHE A 44 -17.43 18.33 26.44
C PHE A 44 -17.79 19.26 25.26
N CYS A 45 -18.54 20.33 25.51
CA CYS A 45 -18.88 21.33 24.50
C CYS A 45 -17.66 22.16 24.11
N ASP A 46 -16.81 22.53 25.07
CA ASP A 46 -15.55 23.23 24.85
C ASP A 46 -14.53 22.34 24.14
N LEU A 47 -14.49 21.03 24.46
CA LEU A 47 -13.65 20.07 23.73
C LEU A 47 -14.17 19.85 22.31
N ALA A 48 -15.49 19.73 22.12
CA ALA A 48 -16.11 19.63 20.80
C ALA A 48 -15.90 20.90 19.98
N GLN A 49 -16.06 22.09 20.59
CA GLN A 49 -15.75 23.37 19.95
C GLN A 49 -14.26 23.52 19.66
N ALA A 50 -13.36 23.08 20.54
CA ALA A 50 -11.92 23.11 20.28
C ALA A 50 -11.51 22.12 19.18
N LEU A 51 -12.15 20.95 19.08
CA LEU A 51 -11.98 20.00 17.99
C LEU A 51 -12.55 20.55 16.68
N GLN A 52 -13.70 21.21 16.74
CA GLN A 52 -14.35 21.83 15.59
C GLN A 52 -13.59 23.08 15.14
N LEU A 53 -13.03 23.89 16.04
CA LEU A 53 -12.12 24.99 15.73
C LEU A 53 -10.78 24.48 15.21
N LYS A 54 -10.25 23.35 15.71
CA LYS A 54 -9.07 22.70 15.11
C LYS A 54 -9.37 22.17 13.71
N ALA A 55 -10.54 21.60 13.48
CA ALA A 55 -10.98 21.13 12.16
C ALA A 55 -11.23 22.29 11.20
N VAL A 56 -11.90 23.36 11.66
CA VAL A 56 -12.14 24.59 10.89
C VAL A 56 -10.84 25.35 10.65
N ASN A 57 -9.91 25.40 11.60
CA ASN A 57 -8.57 25.99 11.37
C ASN A 57 -7.70 25.08 10.48
N ARG A 58 -7.86 23.75 10.47
CA ARG A 58 -7.21 22.88 9.48
C ARG A 58 -7.78 23.11 8.08
N MET A 59 -9.09 23.28 7.95
CA MET A 59 -9.76 23.62 6.69
C MET A 59 -9.47 25.06 6.23
N ALA A 60 -9.34 26.03 7.15
CA ALA A 60 -9.05 27.42 6.80
C ALA A 60 -7.55 27.66 6.53
N ASN A 61 -6.67 26.78 6.98
CA ASN A 61 -5.22 26.83 6.70
C ASN A 61 -4.83 25.89 5.56
N SER A 62 -5.80 25.22 4.90
CA SER A 62 -5.56 24.38 3.72
C SER A 62 -5.32 25.17 2.43
N ASP A 63 -5.45 26.50 2.48
CA ASP A 63 -5.07 27.42 1.41
C ASP A 63 -3.58 27.83 1.46
N LYS A 64 -2.75 27.11 2.23
CA LYS A 64 -1.33 27.04 1.86
C LYS A 64 -1.24 26.34 0.51
N LEU A 65 -1.10 27.12 -0.56
CA LEU A 65 -0.95 26.64 -1.93
C LEU A 65 0.13 25.55 -1.97
N TYR A 66 -0.28 24.30 -2.17
CA TYR A 66 0.65 23.28 -2.65
C TYR A 66 1.06 23.67 -4.08
N GLN A 67 2.26 23.30 -4.47
CA GLN A 67 2.73 23.51 -5.84
C GLN A 67 2.73 22.17 -6.57
N VAL A 68 2.33 22.19 -7.84
CA VAL A 68 2.37 21.02 -8.71
C VAL A 68 3.33 21.33 -9.84
N GLU A 69 4.43 20.59 -9.89
CA GLU A 69 5.50 20.74 -10.87
C GLU A 69 5.52 19.51 -11.78
N GLN A 70 5.54 19.72 -13.09
CA GLN A 70 5.83 18.65 -14.05
C GLN A 70 7.33 18.38 -14.06
N LEU A 71 7.72 17.12 -13.84
CA LEU A 71 9.12 16.71 -13.83
C LEU A 71 9.62 16.30 -15.23
N PRO A 72 10.95 16.35 -15.48
CA PRO A 72 11.57 15.94 -16.73
C PRO A 72 11.58 14.42 -16.88
N SER A 73 10.42 13.88 -17.27
CA SER A 73 10.16 12.48 -17.61
C SER A 73 9.56 12.39 -19.01
N PRO A 74 9.82 11.30 -19.76
CA PRO A 74 8.99 10.94 -20.91
C PRO A 74 7.50 10.90 -20.51
N LEU A 75 6.62 11.26 -21.45
CA LEU A 75 5.18 11.03 -21.26
C LEU A 75 4.91 9.54 -21.41
N THR A 76 4.55 8.91 -20.30
CA THR A 76 4.26 7.48 -20.25
C THR A 76 2.90 7.17 -20.89
N LYS A 77 2.76 5.98 -21.46
CA LYS A 77 1.45 5.49 -21.90
C LYS A 77 0.60 5.14 -20.69
N LEU A 78 1.18 4.46 -19.70
CA LEU A 78 0.56 4.16 -18.42
C LEU A 78 1.63 4.16 -17.31
N GLY A 79 1.97 5.35 -16.81
CA GLY A 79 2.92 5.51 -15.71
C GLY A 79 2.33 4.97 -14.42
N GLU A 80 3.03 4.11 -13.70
CA GLU A 80 2.47 3.39 -12.53
C GLU A 80 3.54 2.96 -11.52
N GLY A 81 3.09 2.45 -10.37
CA GLY A 81 3.92 1.81 -9.35
C GLY A 81 5.09 2.66 -8.83
N PRO A 82 4.90 3.95 -8.49
CA PRO A 82 5.98 4.79 -7.99
C PRO A 82 6.47 4.30 -6.62
N VAL A 83 7.78 4.22 -6.47
CA VAL A 83 8.47 3.89 -5.22
C VAL A 83 9.69 4.80 -5.03
N TRP A 84 9.81 5.38 -3.86
CA TRP A 84 10.93 6.25 -3.52
C TRP A 84 12.04 5.46 -2.81
N ASP A 85 13.24 5.48 -3.38
CA ASP A 85 14.45 4.98 -2.73
C ASP A 85 15.16 6.13 -2.01
N ILE A 86 15.23 6.03 -0.68
CA ILE A 86 15.87 7.04 0.18
C ILE A 86 17.38 7.05 -0.04
N ASP A 87 18.01 5.90 -0.24
CA ASP A 87 19.47 5.80 -0.26
C ASP A 87 20.04 6.45 -1.52
N THR A 88 19.39 6.24 -2.66
CA THR A 88 19.77 6.83 -3.95
C THR A 88 19.04 8.12 -4.28
N GLN A 89 18.14 8.60 -3.40
CA GLN A 89 17.28 9.77 -3.62
C GLN A 89 16.64 9.75 -5.01
N SER A 90 15.94 8.65 -5.31
CA SER A 90 15.41 8.38 -6.63
C SER A 90 13.99 7.85 -6.56
N LEU A 91 13.15 8.27 -7.51
CA LEU A 91 11.83 7.69 -7.71
C LEU A 91 11.92 6.63 -8.82
N TYR A 92 11.64 5.39 -8.49
CA TYR A 92 11.43 4.32 -9.47
C TYR A 92 9.94 4.18 -9.77
N TYR A 93 9.59 3.87 -11.02
CA TYR A 93 8.21 3.64 -11.47
C TYR A 93 8.25 2.88 -12.80
N VAL A 94 7.09 2.59 -13.39
CA VAL A 94 7.00 1.81 -14.63
C VAL A 94 6.14 2.52 -15.68
N ASP A 95 6.28 2.12 -16.94
CA ASP A 95 5.26 2.32 -17.98
C ASP A 95 4.71 0.96 -18.38
N ILE A 96 3.47 0.67 -18.00
CA ILE A 96 2.86 -0.66 -18.19
C ILE A 96 2.69 -0.98 -19.66
N ASN A 97 2.21 0.00 -20.44
CA ASN A 97 1.81 -0.21 -21.84
C ASN A 97 2.93 0.08 -22.83
N THR A 98 4.01 0.73 -22.39
CA THR A 98 5.31 0.77 -23.08
C THR A 98 6.35 0.10 -22.16
N PRO A 99 6.35 -1.25 -22.06
CA PRO A 99 6.95 -1.98 -20.94
C PRO A 99 8.39 -1.54 -20.64
N ALA A 100 8.55 -0.78 -19.56
CA ALA A 100 9.84 -0.27 -19.11
C ALA A 100 9.80 0.03 -17.60
N VAL A 101 10.96 -0.09 -16.96
CA VAL A 101 11.23 0.51 -15.65
C VAL A 101 11.84 1.89 -15.86
N LEU A 102 11.48 2.85 -15.00
CA LEU A 102 11.95 4.22 -15.05
C LEU A 102 12.50 4.63 -13.70
N ARG A 103 13.47 5.55 -13.71
CA ARG A 103 14.07 6.14 -12.52
C ARG A 103 14.22 7.65 -12.74
N TYR A 104 13.48 8.44 -11.97
CA TYR A 104 13.76 9.86 -11.82
C TYR A 104 14.83 10.04 -10.73
N ASP A 105 15.99 10.53 -11.13
CA ASP A 105 17.08 10.92 -10.24
C ASP A 105 16.85 12.36 -9.76
N TYR A 106 16.74 12.53 -8.44
CA TYR A 106 16.40 13.81 -7.83
C TYR A 106 17.51 14.85 -7.96
N ALA A 107 18.77 14.42 -7.83
CA ALA A 107 19.93 15.32 -7.87
C ALA A 107 20.21 15.79 -9.30
N GLU A 108 20.06 14.90 -10.28
CA GLU A 108 20.28 15.22 -11.69
C GLU A 108 19.06 15.91 -12.34
N ASN A 109 17.90 15.87 -11.67
CA ASN A 109 16.62 16.28 -12.22
C ASN A 109 16.40 15.66 -13.62
N ARG A 110 16.54 14.34 -13.70
CA ARG A 110 16.52 13.60 -14.96
C ARG A 110 15.90 12.22 -14.77
N THR A 111 15.17 11.77 -15.80
CA THR A 111 14.62 10.42 -15.86
C THR A 111 15.47 9.52 -16.76
N TYR A 112 15.79 8.34 -16.26
CA TYR A 112 16.35 7.20 -16.97
C TYR A 112 15.26 6.13 -17.16
N SER A 113 15.38 5.32 -18.21
CA SER A 113 14.48 4.20 -18.44
C SER A 113 15.23 3.00 -18.98
N ALA A 114 14.70 1.81 -18.72
CA ALA A 114 15.22 0.57 -19.22
C ALA A 114 14.10 -0.37 -19.65
N LYS A 115 14.29 -1.03 -20.79
CA LYS A 115 13.42 -2.13 -21.19
C LYS A 115 13.88 -3.43 -20.55
N LEU A 116 12.98 -4.40 -20.56
CA LEU A 116 13.20 -5.77 -20.10
C LEU A 116 12.78 -6.71 -21.22
N ASP A 117 13.73 -7.46 -21.77
CA ASP A 117 13.50 -8.26 -22.97
C ASP A 117 12.40 -9.32 -22.74
N GLY A 118 11.39 -9.35 -23.62
CA GLY A 118 10.28 -10.29 -23.54
C GLY A 118 9.13 -9.89 -22.61
N ALA A 119 9.26 -8.80 -21.85
CA ALA A 119 8.15 -8.24 -21.09
C ALA A 119 7.12 -7.58 -22.03
N LYS A 120 5.83 -7.97 -21.92
CA LYS A 120 4.73 -7.31 -22.64
C LYS A 120 3.98 -6.30 -21.76
N SER A 121 4.18 -6.37 -20.45
CA SER A 121 3.79 -5.38 -19.45
C SER A 121 4.76 -5.45 -18.28
N ILE A 122 5.04 -4.31 -17.64
CA ILE A 122 5.71 -4.21 -16.34
C ILE A 122 4.84 -3.32 -15.47
N SER A 123 4.26 -3.85 -14.39
CA SER A 123 3.13 -3.22 -13.70
C SER A 123 3.46 -2.58 -12.36
N PHE A 124 4.52 -3.05 -11.70
CA PHE A 124 5.08 -2.44 -10.49
C PHE A 124 6.59 -2.68 -10.44
N ILE A 125 7.28 -1.89 -9.63
CA ILE A 125 8.68 -2.08 -9.25
C ILE A 125 8.82 -1.86 -7.74
N VAL A 126 9.51 -2.76 -7.05
CA VAL A 126 9.77 -2.64 -5.61
C VAL A 126 11.25 -2.88 -5.29
N LEU A 127 11.73 -2.19 -4.25
CA LEU A 127 13.10 -2.28 -3.76
C LEU A 127 13.34 -3.60 -3.03
N VAL A 128 14.58 -4.08 -3.08
CA VAL A 128 15.01 -5.33 -2.42
C VAL A 128 15.96 -5.02 -1.27
N ALA A 129 15.65 -5.52 -0.08
CA ALA A 129 16.42 -5.26 1.13
C ALA A 129 17.87 -5.74 0.97
N GLY A 130 18.82 -4.82 1.12
CA GLY A 130 20.26 -5.12 1.08
C GLY A 130 20.82 -5.52 -0.28
N GLN A 131 20.08 -5.31 -1.38
CA GLN A 131 20.52 -5.63 -2.74
C GLN A 131 20.42 -4.39 -3.66
N PRO A 132 21.30 -3.38 -3.52
CA PRO A 132 21.30 -2.22 -4.42
C PRO A 132 21.45 -2.64 -5.88
N GLY A 133 20.63 -2.08 -6.75
CA GLY A 133 20.62 -2.41 -8.19
C GLY A 133 19.83 -3.68 -8.54
N GLU A 134 19.24 -4.37 -7.55
CA GLU A 134 18.23 -5.39 -7.80
C GLU A 134 16.83 -4.89 -7.41
N PHE A 135 15.85 -5.23 -8.24
CA PHE A 135 14.46 -4.84 -8.07
C PHE A 135 13.55 -6.03 -8.32
N VAL A 136 12.40 -6.05 -7.67
CA VAL A 136 11.33 -6.99 -8.02
C VAL A 136 10.25 -6.28 -8.82
N VAL A 137 9.87 -6.88 -9.93
CA VAL A 137 8.86 -6.35 -10.85
C VAL A 137 7.76 -7.36 -11.09
N GLY A 138 6.54 -6.86 -11.31
CA GLY A 138 5.46 -7.63 -11.90
C GLY A 138 5.54 -7.50 -13.42
N GLU A 139 5.80 -8.59 -14.14
CA GLU A 139 5.81 -8.60 -15.60
C GLU A 139 4.83 -9.64 -16.13
N ASN A 140 3.92 -9.26 -17.02
CA ASN A 140 2.86 -10.16 -17.49
C ASN A 140 2.13 -10.83 -16.30
N ASN A 141 2.10 -12.16 -16.22
CA ASN A 141 1.59 -12.95 -15.10
C ASN A 141 2.69 -13.52 -14.19
N ARG A 142 3.86 -12.87 -14.12
CA ARG A 142 5.03 -13.28 -13.34
C ARG A 142 5.51 -12.19 -12.40
N VAL A 143 6.19 -12.63 -11.34
CA VAL A 143 7.00 -11.77 -10.48
C VAL A 143 8.46 -12.15 -10.69
N SER A 144 9.29 -11.19 -11.06
CA SER A 144 10.68 -11.41 -11.42
C SER A 144 11.61 -10.49 -10.64
N LEU A 145 12.77 -11.04 -10.24
CA LEU A 145 13.93 -10.29 -9.79
C LEU A 145 14.72 -9.85 -11.03
N ILE A 146 14.97 -8.56 -11.14
CA ILE A 146 15.76 -7.96 -12.21
C ILE A 146 16.96 -7.20 -11.64
N GLY A 147 18.02 -7.12 -12.44
CA GLY A 147 19.18 -6.27 -12.17
C GLY A 147 19.17 -5.06 -13.10
N TRP A 148 19.37 -3.87 -12.53
CA TRP A 148 19.50 -2.63 -13.27
C TRP A 148 20.36 -1.61 -12.52
N ASP A 149 21.28 -0.96 -13.24
CA ASP A 149 22.17 0.08 -12.68
C ASP A 149 21.48 1.45 -12.52
N GLY A 150 20.20 1.55 -12.88
CA GLY A 150 19.45 2.80 -12.83
C GLY A 150 19.79 3.80 -13.93
N ARG A 151 20.56 3.42 -14.98
CA ARG A 151 20.99 4.31 -16.06
C ARG A 151 20.97 3.67 -17.45
N SER A 152 21.40 2.42 -17.56
CA SER A 152 21.44 1.66 -18.81
C SER A 152 20.05 1.53 -19.40
N GLU A 153 19.93 1.56 -20.74
CA GLU A 153 18.64 1.42 -21.43
C GLU A 153 18.04 0.00 -21.36
N GLN A 154 18.76 -0.94 -20.75
CA GLN A 154 18.38 -2.34 -20.62
C GLN A 154 18.58 -2.85 -19.20
N ALA A 155 17.52 -3.41 -18.63
CA ALA A 155 17.55 -4.21 -17.41
C ALA A 155 17.70 -5.69 -17.77
N LYS A 156 18.12 -6.52 -16.81
CA LYS A 156 18.34 -7.94 -17.02
C LYS A 156 17.52 -8.77 -16.05
N HIS A 157 16.86 -9.81 -16.54
CA HIS A 157 16.31 -10.84 -15.66
C HIS A 157 17.44 -11.50 -14.87
N VAL A 158 17.27 -11.54 -13.54
CA VAL A 158 18.13 -12.32 -12.65
C VAL A 158 17.46 -13.66 -12.38
N ARG A 159 16.18 -13.65 -11.99
CA ARG A 159 15.41 -14.86 -11.67
C ARG A 159 13.91 -14.60 -11.64
N VAL A 160 13.10 -15.58 -12.05
CA VAL A 160 11.65 -15.59 -11.81
C VAL A 160 11.39 -16.01 -10.37
N LEU A 161 10.69 -15.17 -9.60
CA LEU A 161 10.31 -15.45 -8.21
C LEU A 161 8.98 -16.19 -8.11
N ALA A 162 8.04 -15.87 -9.01
CA ALA A 162 6.78 -16.58 -9.14
C ALA A 162 6.26 -16.51 -10.58
N ASP A 163 5.67 -17.61 -11.05
CA ASP A 163 4.96 -17.70 -12.32
C ASP A 163 3.58 -18.29 -12.04
N LEU A 164 2.51 -17.59 -12.43
CA LEU A 164 1.14 -18.06 -12.26
C LEU A 164 0.77 -19.18 -13.25
N GLY A 165 1.63 -19.45 -14.23
CA GLY A 165 1.50 -20.53 -15.20
C GLY A 165 0.62 -20.19 -16.40
N GLU A 166 0.64 -21.05 -17.42
CA GLU A 166 -0.05 -20.83 -18.69
C GLU A 166 -1.57 -20.70 -18.55
N SER A 167 -2.18 -21.38 -17.59
CA SER A 167 -3.61 -21.26 -17.30
C SER A 167 -4.02 -19.84 -16.85
N GLN A 168 -3.05 -19.04 -16.41
CA GLN A 168 -3.23 -17.66 -15.95
C GLN A 168 -2.65 -16.65 -16.95
N ASN A 169 -2.52 -17.01 -18.23
CA ASN A 169 -2.04 -16.09 -19.28
C ASN A 169 -3.05 -15.00 -19.68
N HIS A 170 -4.30 -15.14 -19.24
CA HIS A 170 -5.40 -14.21 -19.50
C HIS A 170 -5.44 -13.05 -18.48
N VAL A 171 -4.58 -13.10 -17.46
CA VAL A 171 -4.39 -12.02 -16.48
C VAL A 171 -2.97 -11.46 -16.56
N ARG A 172 -2.80 -10.24 -16.07
CA ARG A 172 -1.50 -9.65 -15.76
C ARG A 172 -1.49 -9.10 -14.34
N PHE A 173 -0.31 -8.99 -13.73
CA PHE A 173 -0.16 -8.16 -12.54
C PHE A 173 -0.52 -6.70 -12.86
N ASN A 174 -1.02 -5.99 -11.85
CA ASN A 174 -1.32 -4.58 -11.90
C ASN A 174 -0.53 -3.86 -10.79
N ASP A 175 -1.15 -3.39 -9.70
CA ASP A 175 -0.39 -2.77 -8.61
C ASP A 175 0.23 -3.81 -7.65
N GLY A 176 1.33 -3.43 -7.02
CA GLY A 176 2.06 -4.24 -6.06
C GLY A 176 2.94 -3.40 -5.14
N LYS A 177 2.95 -3.75 -3.84
CA LYS A 177 3.72 -3.05 -2.82
C LYS A 177 4.16 -3.99 -1.71
N VAL A 178 5.24 -3.63 -1.02
CA VAL A 178 5.80 -4.41 0.09
C VAL A 178 5.30 -3.88 1.42
N ASP A 179 4.88 -4.79 2.30
CA ASP A 179 4.44 -4.47 3.65
C ASP A 179 5.63 -4.28 4.62
N PRO A 180 5.41 -3.74 5.84
CA PRO A 180 6.50 -3.54 6.81
C PRO A 180 7.22 -4.80 7.29
N SER A 181 6.69 -5.99 7.02
CA SER A 181 7.36 -7.27 7.30
C SER A 181 8.17 -7.78 6.10
N GLY A 182 8.27 -7.01 5.02
CA GLY A 182 9.02 -7.36 3.83
C GLY A 182 8.30 -8.32 2.88
N ARG A 183 6.98 -8.47 3.03
CA ARG A 183 6.13 -9.34 2.19
C ARG A 183 5.56 -8.53 1.04
N LEU A 184 5.70 -9.03 -0.19
CA LEU A 184 5.09 -8.37 -1.35
C LEU A 184 3.63 -8.75 -1.45
N TYR A 185 2.75 -7.76 -1.56
CA TYR A 185 1.36 -7.93 -1.96
C TYR A 185 1.22 -7.38 -3.37
N ALA A 186 0.74 -8.20 -4.29
CA ALA A 186 0.56 -7.82 -5.69
C ALA A 186 -0.67 -8.54 -6.22
N GLY A 187 -1.49 -7.84 -6.98
CA GLY A 187 -2.68 -8.45 -7.54
C GLY A 187 -2.79 -8.31 -9.04
N THR A 188 -3.67 -9.11 -9.59
CA THR A 188 -3.87 -9.27 -11.02
C THR A 188 -5.19 -8.67 -11.48
N MET A 189 -5.29 -8.48 -12.79
CA MET A 189 -6.51 -8.15 -13.50
C MET A 189 -6.52 -8.90 -14.84
N GLN A 190 -7.69 -9.07 -15.43
CA GLN A 190 -7.79 -9.60 -16.79
C GLN A 190 -7.06 -8.67 -17.77
N LEU A 191 -6.46 -9.24 -18.81
CA LEU A 191 -5.94 -8.48 -19.94
C LEU A 191 -7.04 -7.65 -20.59
N GLU A 192 -6.73 -6.39 -20.87
CA GLU A 192 -7.66 -5.38 -21.41
C GLU A 192 -8.23 -5.75 -22.78
N THR A 193 -7.55 -6.64 -23.52
CA THR A 193 -7.99 -7.14 -24.82
C THR A 193 -9.10 -8.19 -24.75
N LEU A 194 -9.45 -8.68 -23.55
CA LEU A 194 -10.34 -9.83 -23.37
C LEU A 194 -11.76 -9.47 -22.89
N GLY A 195 -12.06 -8.20 -22.63
CA GLY A 195 -13.41 -7.79 -22.28
C GLY A 195 -13.50 -6.52 -21.43
N ASP A 196 -14.70 -6.28 -20.90
CA ASP A 196 -14.96 -5.17 -19.98
C ASP A 196 -14.40 -5.48 -18.58
N LEU A 197 -13.31 -4.77 -18.25
CA LEU A 197 -12.60 -4.89 -16.97
C LEU A 197 -13.47 -4.58 -15.74
N PHE A 198 -14.56 -3.82 -15.90
CA PHE A 198 -15.46 -3.47 -14.80
C PHE A 198 -16.56 -4.52 -14.56
N ALA A 199 -16.82 -5.37 -15.56
CA ALA A 199 -17.77 -6.46 -15.44
C ALA A 199 -17.09 -7.78 -14.99
N GLN A 200 -15.83 -7.97 -15.39
CA GLN A 200 -15.06 -9.19 -15.14
C GLN A 200 -14.40 -9.17 -13.75
N LYS A 201 -14.22 -10.35 -13.15
CA LYS A 201 -13.65 -10.53 -11.81
C LYS A 201 -12.62 -11.66 -11.78
N GLU A 202 -11.80 -11.74 -12.81
CA GLU A 202 -10.77 -12.78 -12.96
C GLU A 202 -9.50 -12.51 -12.15
N GLY A 203 -9.35 -11.29 -11.64
CA GLY A 203 -8.21 -10.88 -10.84
C GLY A 203 -8.18 -11.52 -9.45
N GLN A 204 -6.97 -11.60 -8.89
CA GLN A 204 -6.71 -12.06 -7.54
C GLN A 204 -5.65 -11.18 -6.88
N LEU A 205 -5.76 -10.96 -5.58
CA LEU A 205 -4.68 -10.37 -4.78
C LEU A 205 -3.86 -11.50 -4.17
N PHE A 206 -2.53 -11.41 -4.30
CA PHE A 206 -1.59 -12.39 -3.77
C PHE A 206 -0.66 -11.75 -2.73
N ARG A 207 -0.15 -12.60 -1.85
CA ARG A 207 1.01 -12.32 -1.00
C ARG A 207 2.16 -13.23 -1.41
N TYR A 208 3.32 -12.65 -1.70
CA TYR A 208 4.60 -13.32 -1.84
C TYR A 208 5.41 -13.20 -0.55
N THR A 209 5.79 -14.34 0.02
CA THR A 209 6.76 -14.40 1.12
C THR A 209 7.48 -15.74 1.11
N ASN A 210 8.77 -15.76 1.44
CA ASN A 210 9.59 -16.99 1.52
C ASN A 210 9.47 -17.90 0.28
N GLY A 211 9.43 -17.31 -0.92
CA GLY A 211 9.37 -18.05 -2.18
C GLY A 211 8.00 -18.61 -2.54
N THR A 212 6.94 -18.23 -1.84
CA THR A 212 5.58 -18.74 -2.06
C THR A 212 4.60 -17.61 -2.35
N MET A 213 3.80 -17.76 -3.41
CA MET A 213 2.63 -16.93 -3.70
C MET A 213 1.38 -17.56 -3.08
N VAL A 214 0.68 -16.80 -2.25
CA VAL A 214 -0.57 -17.22 -1.59
C VAL A 214 -1.69 -16.26 -1.96
N VAL A 215 -2.82 -16.79 -2.44
CA VAL A 215 -4.02 -15.99 -2.75
C VAL A 215 -4.62 -15.42 -1.46
N GLN A 216 -4.76 -14.11 -1.40
CA GLN A 216 -5.35 -13.36 -0.29
C GLN A 216 -6.79 -12.94 -0.57
N LYS A 217 -7.11 -12.62 -1.82
CA LYS A 217 -8.47 -12.27 -2.26
C LYS A 217 -8.71 -12.78 -3.68
N LYS A 218 -9.91 -13.32 -3.91
CA LYS A 218 -10.40 -13.72 -5.23
C LYS A 218 -11.48 -12.75 -5.71
N ASN A 219 -11.87 -12.89 -6.97
CA ASN A 219 -12.96 -12.12 -7.60
C ASN A 219 -12.68 -10.61 -7.61
N VAL A 220 -11.44 -10.24 -7.93
CA VAL A 220 -11.02 -8.85 -8.08
C VAL A 220 -11.21 -8.44 -9.54
N SER A 221 -11.76 -7.25 -9.78
CA SER A 221 -11.87 -6.72 -11.15
C SER A 221 -10.54 -6.13 -11.61
N ILE A 222 -10.06 -5.09 -10.92
CA ILE A 222 -8.80 -4.41 -11.23
C ILE A 222 -8.05 -4.22 -9.91
N SER A 223 -7.07 -5.09 -9.62
CA SER A 223 -6.28 -4.97 -8.40
C SER A 223 -5.43 -3.71 -8.43
N ASN A 224 -5.58 -2.85 -7.42
CA ASN A 224 -4.97 -1.53 -7.47
C ASN A 224 -4.42 -1.09 -6.11
N GLY A 225 -4.32 0.23 -5.92
CA GLY A 225 -3.70 0.91 -4.78
C GLY A 225 -3.75 0.16 -3.45
N LEU A 226 -2.58 -0.06 -2.87
CA LEU A 226 -2.42 -0.60 -1.52
C LEU A 226 -1.45 0.20 -0.65
N THR A 227 -1.73 0.29 0.65
CA THR A 227 -0.83 0.85 1.67
C THR A 227 -1.18 0.32 3.06
N TRP A 228 -0.41 0.66 4.09
CA TRP A 228 -0.62 0.18 5.45
C TRP A 228 -0.65 1.27 6.51
N ASP A 229 -1.32 0.96 7.61
CA ASP A 229 -1.41 1.81 8.79
C ASP A 229 -0.26 1.52 9.78
N GLU A 230 0.93 1.98 9.47
CA GLU A 230 2.08 1.78 10.38
C GLU A 230 2.15 2.82 11.50
N PRO A 231 2.63 2.48 12.71
CA PRO A 231 3.05 1.15 13.20
C PRO A 231 2.00 0.53 14.15
N HIS A 232 0.86 0.07 13.63
CA HIS A 232 -0.17 -0.58 14.47
C HIS A 232 0.02 -2.10 14.59
N ASN A 233 -0.44 -2.67 15.72
CA ASN A 233 -0.63 -4.10 15.92
C ASN A 233 -2.09 -4.34 16.39
N PRO A 234 -2.94 -5.01 15.59
CA PRO A 234 -2.63 -5.58 14.27
C PRO A 234 -2.37 -4.50 13.21
N LEU A 235 -1.51 -4.83 12.25
CA LEU A 235 -1.26 -4.00 11.06
C LEU A 235 -2.53 -3.97 10.22
N ARG A 236 -2.94 -2.81 9.71
CA ARG A 236 -4.02 -2.74 8.71
C ARG A 236 -3.49 -2.46 7.32
N MET A 237 -4.02 -3.20 6.37
CA MET A 237 -3.85 -2.94 4.94
C MET A 237 -5.07 -2.19 4.42
N TYR A 238 -4.83 -1.16 3.62
CA TYR A 238 -5.82 -0.51 2.78
C TYR A 238 -5.63 -0.97 1.34
N TYR A 239 -6.72 -1.23 0.63
CA TYR A 239 -6.68 -1.83 -0.70
C TYR A 239 -7.82 -1.34 -1.59
N ILE A 240 -7.53 -1.18 -2.87
CA ILE A 240 -8.46 -0.76 -3.89
C ILE A 240 -8.65 -1.88 -4.91
N ASP A 241 -9.90 -2.25 -5.15
CA ASP A 241 -10.35 -2.84 -6.41
C ASP A 241 -11.05 -1.71 -7.18
N SER A 242 -10.50 -1.24 -8.30
CA SER A 242 -10.96 0.01 -8.93
C SER A 242 -12.44 -0.01 -9.29
N ALA A 243 -12.99 -1.18 -9.68
CA ALA A 243 -14.40 -1.31 -10.05
C ALA A 243 -15.35 -1.25 -8.84
N ALA A 244 -14.85 -1.47 -7.62
CA ALA A 244 -15.65 -1.41 -6.40
C ALA A 244 -15.98 0.03 -5.97
N LEU A 245 -15.20 1.02 -6.44
CA LEU A 245 -15.33 2.44 -6.08
C LEU A 245 -15.24 2.69 -4.56
N ASP A 246 -14.51 1.84 -3.85
CA ASP A 246 -14.23 1.98 -2.43
C ASP A 246 -12.76 1.68 -2.12
N VAL A 247 -12.30 2.21 -0.99
CA VAL A 247 -11.09 1.76 -0.32
C VAL A 247 -11.52 0.79 0.77
N LYS A 248 -10.97 -0.42 0.76
CA LYS A 248 -11.21 -1.44 1.78
C LYS A 248 -10.09 -1.46 2.79
N ALA A 249 -10.40 -1.83 4.03
CA ALA A 249 -9.45 -2.11 5.08
C ALA A 249 -9.50 -3.59 5.47
N PHE A 250 -8.33 -4.14 5.78
CA PHE A 250 -8.14 -5.51 6.27
C PHE A 250 -7.23 -5.47 7.49
N ASP A 251 -7.48 -6.31 8.48
CA ASP A 251 -6.48 -6.64 9.49
C ASP A 251 -5.51 -7.66 8.87
N VAL A 252 -4.21 -7.45 9.06
CA VAL A 252 -3.15 -8.36 8.61
C VAL A 252 -2.68 -9.17 9.80
N ASP A 253 -2.84 -10.49 9.74
CA ASP A 253 -2.36 -11.37 10.81
C ASP A 253 -0.83 -11.57 10.77
N GLU A 254 -0.32 -12.30 11.76
CA GLU A 254 1.11 -12.59 11.90
C GLU A 254 1.71 -13.31 10.68
N ASN A 255 0.93 -14.14 10.00
CA ASN A 255 1.36 -14.85 8.78
C ASN A 255 1.27 -13.96 7.54
N GLY A 256 0.49 -12.88 7.63
CA GLY A 256 0.23 -11.93 6.57
C GLY A 256 -1.05 -12.24 5.83
N ASP A 257 -1.94 -13.05 6.40
CA ASP A 257 -3.23 -13.29 5.79
C ASP A 257 -4.19 -12.13 6.11
N LEU A 258 -4.96 -11.73 5.11
CA LEU A 258 -5.93 -10.65 5.23
C LEU A 258 -7.21 -11.15 5.92
N LYS A 259 -7.67 -10.45 6.94
CA LYS A 259 -8.89 -10.74 7.72
C LYS A 259 -9.77 -9.50 7.80
N ASN A 260 -11.02 -9.69 8.22
CA ASN A 260 -11.94 -8.62 8.63
C ASN A 260 -12.10 -7.49 7.59
N GLU A 261 -12.42 -7.85 6.33
CA GLU A 261 -12.68 -6.88 5.26
C GLU A 261 -13.78 -5.89 5.66
N THR A 262 -13.47 -4.60 5.63
CA THR A 262 -14.42 -3.51 5.88
C THR A 262 -14.25 -2.39 4.86
N VAL A 263 -15.31 -1.63 4.59
CA VAL A 263 -15.20 -0.40 3.79
C VAL A 263 -14.59 0.70 4.66
N PHE A 264 -13.46 1.25 4.20
CA PHE A 264 -12.79 2.38 4.83
C PHE A 264 -13.31 3.71 4.29
N PHE A 265 -13.37 3.85 2.97
CA PHE A 265 -13.80 5.07 2.30
C PHE A 265 -14.60 4.72 1.04
N ASP A 266 -15.76 5.35 0.86
CA ASP A 266 -16.62 5.16 -0.30
C ASP A 266 -16.50 6.38 -1.23
N LEU A 267 -16.11 6.16 -2.49
CA LEU A 267 -15.93 7.24 -3.45
C LEU A 267 -17.24 7.62 -4.17
N ARG A 268 -18.31 6.83 -3.99
CA ARG A 268 -19.60 7.08 -4.63
C ARG A 268 -20.24 8.35 -4.10
N ILE A 269 -20.85 9.12 -4.99
CA ILE A 269 -21.62 10.32 -4.63
C ILE A 269 -23.10 9.95 -4.69
N ASN A 270 -23.78 10.01 -3.55
CA ASN A 270 -25.19 9.59 -3.42
C ASN A 270 -25.43 8.16 -3.96
N GLY A 271 -24.49 7.24 -3.70
CA GLY A 271 -24.55 5.85 -4.15
C GLY A 271 -24.26 5.62 -5.64
N SER A 272 -23.91 6.66 -6.39
CA SER A 272 -23.63 6.59 -7.84
C SER A 272 -22.13 6.72 -8.15
N ASN A 273 -21.72 6.20 -9.31
CA ASN A 273 -20.36 6.36 -9.81
C ASN A 273 -20.03 7.87 -9.97
N PRO A 274 -18.91 8.35 -9.40
CA PRO A 274 -18.57 9.77 -9.40
C PRO A 274 -17.99 10.28 -10.73
N GLY A 275 -17.90 9.45 -11.77
CA GLY A 275 -17.34 9.79 -13.09
C GLY A 275 -15.83 9.51 -13.22
N TYR A 276 -15.23 8.88 -12.21
CA TYR A 276 -13.82 8.48 -12.14
C TYR A 276 -13.70 7.23 -11.25
N VAL A 277 -12.56 6.56 -11.29
CA VAL A 277 -12.31 5.33 -10.51
C VAL A 277 -11.05 5.49 -9.64
N PRO A 278 -11.02 4.90 -8.44
CA PRO A 278 -9.81 4.89 -7.62
C PRO A 278 -8.74 4.00 -8.26
N ASP A 279 -7.49 4.44 -8.19
CA ASP A 279 -6.34 3.80 -8.82
C ASP A 279 -5.29 3.45 -7.75
N GLY A 280 -4.03 3.82 -7.93
CA GLY A 280 -2.96 3.71 -6.94
C GLY A 280 -3.19 4.54 -5.68
N MET A 281 -2.54 4.14 -4.58
CA MET A 281 -2.69 4.81 -3.28
C MET A 281 -1.41 4.78 -2.45
N THR A 282 -1.21 5.82 -1.64
CA THR A 282 -0.18 5.87 -0.58
C THR A 282 -0.73 6.50 0.70
N SER A 283 0.09 6.58 1.75
CA SER A 283 -0.28 7.22 3.02
C SER A 283 0.83 8.11 3.55
N ASP A 284 0.45 9.17 4.27
CA ASP A 284 1.40 10.01 4.98
C ASP A 284 1.79 9.43 6.36
N SER A 285 2.70 10.12 7.05
CA SER A 285 3.18 9.81 8.41
C SER A 285 2.08 9.87 9.47
N GLU A 286 1.01 10.63 9.25
CA GLU A 286 -0.19 10.67 10.10
C GLU A 286 -1.18 9.53 9.77
N GLY A 287 -0.94 8.81 8.67
CA GLY A 287 -1.74 7.70 8.20
C GLY A 287 -2.94 8.09 7.33
N ASN A 288 -3.05 9.36 6.93
CA ASN A 288 -4.06 9.77 5.96
C ASN A 288 -3.74 9.19 4.58
N LEU A 289 -4.76 8.79 3.84
CA LEU A 289 -4.61 8.14 2.55
C LEU A 289 -4.61 9.18 1.43
N TYR A 290 -3.85 8.90 0.37
CA TYR A 290 -3.78 9.67 -0.86
C TYR A 290 -4.15 8.73 -2.00
N VAL A 291 -5.37 8.86 -2.51
CA VAL A 291 -5.96 7.96 -3.50
C VAL A 291 -5.95 8.64 -4.87
N ALA A 292 -5.24 8.06 -5.84
CA ALA A 292 -5.25 8.54 -7.21
C ALA A 292 -6.62 8.28 -7.86
N THR A 293 -7.00 9.13 -8.81
CA THR A 293 -8.29 8.99 -9.50
C THR A 293 -8.10 9.01 -11.02
N TRP A 294 -8.29 7.84 -11.62
CA TRP A 294 -8.33 7.70 -13.06
C TRP A 294 -9.60 8.35 -13.60
N GLY A 295 -9.44 9.38 -14.43
CA GLY A 295 -10.54 10.19 -14.95
C GLY A 295 -10.94 11.37 -14.04
N GLY A 296 -10.28 11.53 -12.89
CA GLY A 296 -10.68 12.51 -11.87
C GLY A 296 -9.81 13.77 -11.79
N SER A 297 -8.66 13.81 -12.48
CA SER A 297 -7.69 14.92 -12.44
C SER A 297 -7.21 15.33 -11.04
N LYS A 298 -7.15 14.37 -10.11
CA LYS A 298 -6.83 14.64 -8.70
C LYS A 298 -6.32 13.44 -7.93
N LEU A 299 -5.68 13.73 -6.80
CA LEU A 299 -5.58 12.83 -5.66
C LEU A 299 -6.61 13.23 -4.61
N MET A 300 -7.26 12.24 -3.99
CA MET A 300 -8.15 12.43 -2.83
C MET A 300 -7.35 12.17 -1.55
N ASN A 301 -7.27 13.17 -0.66
CA ASN A 301 -6.64 13.00 0.63
C ASN A 301 -7.71 12.68 1.69
N VAL A 302 -7.71 11.46 2.22
CA VAL A 302 -8.73 10.93 3.12
C VAL A 302 -8.17 10.81 4.54
N ASP A 303 -8.87 11.38 5.51
CA ASP A 303 -8.49 11.38 6.91
C ASP A 303 -8.54 9.97 7.52
N LYS A 304 -7.49 9.56 8.22
CA LYS A 304 -7.44 8.23 8.85
C LYS A 304 -8.55 8.02 9.90
N GLY A 305 -8.81 9.03 10.71
CA GLY A 305 -9.67 8.93 11.89
C GLY A 305 -11.14 9.03 11.55
N THR A 306 -11.53 10.11 10.88
CA THR A 306 -12.90 10.43 10.48
C THR A 306 -13.35 9.67 9.24
N ARG A 307 -12.38 9.16 8.43
CA ARG A 307 -12.64 8.50 7.14
C ARG A 307 -13.39 9.39 6.14
N GLN A 308 -13.17 10.70 6.25
CA GLN A 308 -13.77 11.70 5.37
C GLN A 308 -12.69 12.28 4.45
N LEU A 309 -13.13 12.84 3.32
CA LEU A 309 -12.26 13.60 2.43
C LEU A 309 -11.78 14.87 3.14
N LEU A 310 -10.47 15.03 3.31
CA LEU A 310 -9.84 16.25 3.82
C LEU A 310 -9.71 17.31 2.73
N ARG A 311 -9.19 16.91 1.56
CA ARG A 311 -8.97 17.80 0.42
C ARG A 311 -8.80 17.02 -0.87
N GLU A 312 -8.97 17.73 -1.98
CA GLU A 312 -8.58 17.28 -3.31
C GLU A 312 -7.30 18.01 -3.76
N ILE A 313 -6.31 17.26 -4.22
CA ILE A 313 -5.07 17.80 -4.79
C ILE A 313 -5.21 17.70 -6.31
N LYS A 314 -5.37 18.84 -6.98
CA LYS A 314 -5.57 18.88 -8.43
C LYS A 314 -4.26 18.60 -9.16
N ILE A 315 -4.32 17.74 -10.17
CA ILE A 315 -3.19 17.38 -11.03
C ILE A 315 -3.58 17.74 -12.46
N PRO A 316 -2.72 18.37 -13.26
CA PRO A 316 -3.07 18.85 -14.61
C PRO A 316 -3.12 17.71 -15.65
N ALA A 317 -3.57 16.51 -15.28
CA ALA A 317 -3.76 15.37 -16.16
C ALA A 317 -5.01 14.60 -15.74
N GLU A 318 -5.83 14.18 -16.70
CA GLU A 318 -7.13 13.53 -16.43
C GLU A 318 -7.00 12.17 -15.75
N GLN A 319 -6.01 11.37 -16.18
CA GLN A 319 -5.77 10.02 -15.70
C GLN A 319 -4.60 10.03 -14.71
N VAL A 320 -4.90 10.37 -13.45
CA VAL A 320 -3.95 10.26 -12.34
C VAL A 320 -3.94 8.81 -11.87
N THR A 321 -2.76 8.18 -11.89
CA THR A 321 -2.64 6.72 -11.76
C THR A 321 -2.17 6.30 -10.37
N SER A 322 -1.10 6.88 -9.84
CA SER A 322 -0.58 6.50 -8.53
C SER A 322 0.27 7.60 -7.91
N ALA A 323 0.70 7.40 -6.67
CA ALA A 323 1.52 8.36 -5.94
C ALA A 323 2.43 7.73 -4.89
N ALA A 324 3.58 8.36 -4.64
CA ALA A 324 4.52 8.00 -3.58
C ALA A 324 5.16 9.25 -2.97
N PHE A 325 5.30 9.27 -1.65
CA PHE A 325 6.08 10.31 -0.99
C PHE A 325 7.58 10.06 -1.17
N GLY A 326 8.32 11.13 -1.33
CA GLY A 326 9.76 11.12 -1.55
C GLY A 326 10.40 12.49 -1.31
N GLY A 327 11.56 12.70 -1.92
CA GLY A 327 12.42 13.86 -1.67
C GLY A 327 13.26 13.68 -0.40
N PRO A 328 14.26 14.55 -0.18
CA PRO A 328 15.20 14.43 0.95
C PRO A 328 14.56 14.41 2.33
N GLN A 329 13.35 14.96 2.46
CA GLN A 329 12.62 15.04 3.72
C GLN A 329 11.32 14.23 3.73
N LEU A 330 11.06 13.45 2.67
CA LEU A 330 9.80 12.73 2.46
C LEU A 330 8.56 13.64 2.44
N ASP A 331 8.69 14.93 2.16
CA ASP A 331 7.61 15.93 2.15
C ASP A 331 7.11 16.31 0.75
N GLU A 332 7.55 15.58 -0.27
CA GLU A 332 7.15 15.75 -1.65
C GLU A 332 6.37 14.52 -2.12
N LEU A 333 5.22 14.73 -2.74
CA LEU A 333 4.38 13.65 -3.27
C LEU A 333 4.58 13.56 -4.78
N PHE A 334 5.22 12.50 -5.24
CA PHE A 334 5.37 12.19 -6.66
C PHE A 334 4.11 11.52 -7.17
N VAL A 335 3.67 11.88 -8.37
CA VAL A 335 2.39 11.47 -8.94
C VAL A 335 2.58 11.03 -10.38
N THR A 336 2.25 9.78 -10.66
CA THR A 336 2.24 9.23 -12.02
C THR A 336 0.89 9.49 -12.68
N THR A 337 0.90 9.59 -14.00
CA THR A 337 -0.30 9.79 -14.81
C THR A 337 -0.21 8.98 -16.10
N SER A 338 -1.30 8.93 -16.87
CA SER A 338 -1.37 8.14 -18.11
C SER A 338 -1.82 8.98 -19.30
N SER A 339 -1.19 8.76 -20.47
CA SER A 339 -1.66 9.25 -21.78
C SER A 339 -2.51 8.22 -22.53
N ASN A 340 -2.98 7.17 -21.84
CA ASN A 340 -3.81 6.14 -22.44
C ASN A 340 -5.10 6.75 -23.02
N GLY A 341 -5.61 6.18 -24.12
CA GLY A 341 -6.70 6.82 -24.87
C GLY A 341 -6.27 8.08 -25.66
N ASN A 342 -4.97 8.31 -25.81
CA ASN A 342 -4.38 9.44 -26.56
C ASN A 342 -4.78 10.80 -25.99
N LYS A 343 -4.85 10.88 -24.66
CA LYS A 343 -5.07 12.16 -23.95
C LYS A 343 -3.93 13.13 -24.28
N PRO A 344 -4.23 14.42 -24.51
CA PRO A 344 -3.21 15.40 -24.84
C PRO A 344 -2.28 15.66 -23.65
N ALA A 345 -1.08 16.16 -23.94
CA ALA A 345 -0.16 16.62 -22.92
C ALA A 345 -0.84 17.64 -21.97
N PRO A 346 -0.55 17.60 -20.66
CA PRO A 346 0.55 16.85 -20.03
C PRO A 346 0.15 15.45 -19.52
N ALA A 347 -0.88 14.81 -20.08
CA ALA A 347 -1.20 13.41 -19.73
C ALA A 347 0.00 12.47 -19.96
N GLY A 348 0.24 11.55 -19.03
CA GLY A 348 1.41 10.66 -19.03
C GLY A 348 2.64 11.25 -18.34
N ALA A 349 2.63 12.52 -17.95
CA ALA A 349 3.73 13.14 -17.24
C ALA A 349 3.87 12.64 -15.80
N LEU A 350 5.09 12.75 -15.27
CA LEU A 350 5.39 12.62 -13.85
C LEU A 350 5.25 14.01 -13.21
N PHE A 351 4.55 14.11 -12.08
CA PHE A 351 4.42 15.34 -11.31
C PHE A 351 5.03 15.20 -9.92
N LYS A 352 5.40 16.33 -9.34
CA LYS A 352 5.79 16.48 -7.95
C LYS A 352 4.88 17.50 -7.29
N VAL A 353 4.34 17.15 -6.13
CA VAL A 353 3.52 18.03 -5.30
C VAL A 353 4.28 18.38 -4.02
N SER A 354 4.53 19.66 -3.79
CA SER A 354 5.23 20.17 -2.60
C SER A 354 4.33 21.11 -1.80
N GLY A 355 4.70 21.39 -0.54
CA GLY A 355 3.94 22.30 0.32
C GLY A 355 2.69 21.70 0.95
N LEU A 356 2.54 20.36 0.93
CA LEU A 356 1.38 19.67 1.52
C LEU A 356 1.32 19.78 3.05
N GLY A 357 2.42 20.17 3.71
CA GLY A 357 2.51 20.35 5.17
C GLY A 357 2.63 19.04 5.97
N VAL A 358 2.90 17.94 5.28
CA VAL A 358 2.99 16.58 5.84
C VAL A 358 4.15 15.85 5.19
N LYS A 359 4.57 14.74 5.82
CA LYS A 359 5.62 13.85 5.32
C LYS A 359 5.05 12.46 5.07
N GLY A 360 5.60 11.74 4.10
CA GLY A 360 5.44 10.30 3.97
C GLY A 360 6.22 9.52 5.01
N LYS A 361 6.36 8.22 4.74
CA LYS A 361 7.16 7.28 5.51
C LYS A 361 8.16 6.61 4.57
N PRO A 362 9.31 6.12 5.09
CA PRO A 362 10.15 5.21 4.33
C PRO A 362 9.32 4.05 3.76
N ILE A 363 9.54 3.72 2.50
CA ILE A 363 8.88 2.57 1.90
C ILE A 363 9.53 1.29 2.39
N SER A 364 8.72 0.27 2.63
CA SER A 364 9.21 -1.07 2.95
C SER A 364 9.85 -1.72 1.74
N THR A 365 10.86 -2.55 1.99
CA THR A 365 11.63 -3.24 0.95
C THR A 365 11.38 -4.74 1.03
N LEU A 366 11.36 -5.42 -0.12
CA LEU A 366 11.14 -6.86 -0.15
C LEU A 366 12.31 -7.55 0.55
N VAL A 367 11.98 -8.40 1.50
CA VAL A 367 12.97 -9.26 2.17
C VAL A 367 13.18 -10.50 1.29
N PRO A 368 14.39 -10.74 0.74
CA PRO A 368 14.64 -11.89 -0.13
C PRO A 368 14.30 -13.20 0.58
N PRO A 369 13.81 -14.23 -0.13
CA PRO A 369 13.62 -15.54 0.47
C PRO A 369 14.94 -16.02 1.07
N TYR A 370 14.86 -16.53 2.31
CA TYR A 370 15.99 -17.05 3.09
C TYR A 370 17.00 -16.02 3.63
N SER A 371 16.73 -14.72 3.57
CA SER A 371 17.56 -13.74 4.28
C SER A 371 17.50 -14.02 5.80
N GLY A 372 18.66 -14.23 6.42
CA GLY A 372 18.77 -14.54 7.85
C GLY A 372 18.63 -16.04 8.21
N SER A 373 18.44 -16.94 7.24
CA SER A 373 18.57 -18.39 7.50
C SER A 373 19.99 -18.84 7.19
N SER A 374 20.77 -19.14 8.24
CA SER A 374 21.99 -19.92 8.11
C SER A 374 21.62 -21.37 7.81
N THR A 375 21.94 -21.84 6.60
CA THR A 375 21.97 -23.28 6.32
C THR A 375 23.39 -23.75 6.54
N PHE A 376 23.58 -24.64 7.53
CA PHE A 376 24.84 -25.38 7.62
C PHE A 376 24.92 -26.28 6.40
N SER A 377 26.00 -26.17 5.62
CA SER A 377 26.31 -27.20 4.63
C SER A 377 26.35 -28.55 5.34
N PRO A 378 25.81 -29.63 4.74
CA PRO A 378 26.09 -30.97 5.21
C PRO A 378 27.56 -31.26 4.86
N THR A 379 28.49 -30.73 5.65
CA THR A 379 29.88 -31.14 5.58
C THR A 379 29.91 -32.60 5.99
N PHE A 380 30.31 -33.45 5.05
CA PHE A 380 30.46 -34.89 5.13
C PHE A 380 30.71 -35.41 6.56
N THR A 381 29.66 -35.88 7.24
CA THR A 381 29.84 -36.65 8.47
C THR A 381 30.40 -38.01 8.08
N ALA A 382 31.69 -38.21 8.37
CA ALA A 382 32.28 -39.54 8.32
C ALA A 382 31.48 -40.45 9.28
N ARG A 383 30.92 -41.53 8.71
CA ARG A 383 30.14 -42.61 9.33
C ARG A 383 28.64 -42.34 9.52
N GLY A 384 27.89 -42.75 8.50
CA GLY A 384 26.71 -43.61 8.63
C GLY A 384 25.71 -43.32 9.74
N THR A 385 24.80 -42.38 9.48
CA THR A 385 23.43 -42.41 10.02
C THR A 385 22.49 -41.80 8.98
N CYS A 386 21.37 -42.48 8.69
CA CYS A 386 20.33 -41.98 7.79
C CYS A 386 19.78 -40.64 8.26
N SER A 387 19.83 -39.61 7.40
CA SER A 387 19.06 -38.38 7.59
C SER A 387 17.63 -38.56 7.06
N PRO A 388 16.61 -38.01 7.73
CA PRO A 388 15.24 -38.05 7.23
C PRO A 388 15.14 -37.21 5.94
N VAL A 389 14.27 -37.66 5.01
CA VAL A 389 14.06 -37.14 3.65
C VAL A 389 13.61 -35.67 3.57
N TRP A 390 13.51 -34.96 4.71
CA TRP A 390 13.09 -33.56 4.78
C TRP A 390 14.25 -32.53 4.72
N VAL A 391 15.52 -32.96 4.60
CA VAL A 391 16.69 -32.06 4.61
C VAL A 391 17.53 -32.14 3.32
N LEU A 392 16.89 -32.03 2.16
CA LEU A 392 17.56 -31.78 0.88
C LEU A 392 16.81 -30.70 0.10
N ARG A 393 16.88 -29.46 0.59
CA ARG A 393 16.66 -28.28 -0.27
C ARG A 393 18.02 -27.62 -0.46
N ALA A 394 18.46 -27.55 -1.71
CA ALA A 394 19.66 -26.82 -2.08
C ALA A 394 19.54 -25.36 -1.57
N PRO A 395 20.59 -24.80 -0.95
CA PRO A 395 20.57 -23.40 -0.55
C PRO A 395 20.31 -22.50 -1.77
N GLY A 396 19.49 -21.47 -1.58
CA GLY A 396 19.36 -20.40 -2.57
C GLY A 396 20.67 -19.61 -2.69
N PRO A 397 20.90 -18.88 -3.80
CA PRO A 397 22.13 -18.13 -4.07
C PRO A 397 22.47 -17.02 -3.05
N THR A 398 21.58 -16.76 -2.09
CA THR A 398 21.74 -15.76 -1.02
C THR A 398 22.23 -16.37 0.31
N ALA A 399 22.41 -17.68 0.40
CA ALA A 399 22.90 -18.32 1.62
C ALA A 399 24.40 -18.04 1.81
N THR A 400 24.75 -17.22 2.80
CA THR A 400 26.14 -17.06 3.23
C THR A 400 26.59 -18.35 3.91
N THR A 401 27.50 -19.10 3.27
CA THR A 401 28.14 -20.26 3.89
C THR A 401 29.35 -19.78 4.68
N VAL A 402 29.31 -19.93 6.01
CA VAL A 402 30.46 -19.68 6.87
C VAL A 402 31.19 -21.02 7.06
N PRO A 403 32.45 -21.18 6.63
CA PRO A 403 33.20 -22.40 6.90
C PRO A 403 33.40 -22.54 8.42
N SER A 404 32.93 -23.63 9.01
CA SER A 404 33.29 -23.98 10.38
C SER A 404 34.74 -24.46 10.40
N SER A 405 35.63 -23.70 11.05
CA SER A 405 36.97 -24.06 11.54
C SER A 405 37.73 -25.16 10.79
N THR A 406 38.82 -24.79 10.12
CA THR A 406 39.86 -25.72 9.68
C THR A 406 40.35 -26.54 10.87
N PHE A 407 40.06 -27.85 10.89
CA PHE A 407 40.78 -28.79 11.73
C PHE A 407 42.21 -28.90 11.19
N ASP A 408 43.17 -28.37 11.93
CA ASP A 408 44.59 -28.66 11.74
C ASP A 408 44.79 -30.17 11.93
N CYS A 409 45.01 -30.89 10.82
CA CYS A 409 45.52 -32.26 10.87
C CYS A 409 46.99 -32.19 11.26
N ALA A 410 47.28 -32.32 12.56
CA ALA A 410 48.61 -32.54 13.06
C ALA A 410 49.15 -33.89 12.53
N PHE A 411 50.33 -33.84 11.92
CA PHE A 411 51.14 -35.00 11.57
C PHE A 411 51.42 -35.86 12.82
N SER A 412 51.14 -37.16 12.72
CA SER A 412 51.90 -38.22 13.39
C SER A 412 51.91 -39.40 12.40
N GLY A 413 53.04 -39.92 11.93
CA GLY A 413 54.22 -40.27 12.71
C GLY A 413 54.15 -41.76 13.04
N MET A 414 54.18 -42.64 12.03
CA MET A 414 54.46 -44.06 12.26
C MET A 414 55.39 -44.63 11.19
N THR A 415 56.51 -45.11 11.70
CA THR A 415 57.66 -45.81 11.13
C THR A 415 57.32 -47.19 10.58
N ILE A 416 57.83 -47.49 9.37
CA ILE A 416 58.13 -48.83 8.81
C ILE A 416 59.57 -49.18 9.32
N PRO A 417 60.05 -50.42 9.63
CA PRO A 417 59.93 -51.75 8.96
C PRO A 417 59.91 -52.96 9.98
N PRO A 418 60.23 -54.27 9.69
CA PRO A 418 60.68 -54.93 8.44
C PRO A 418 60.02 -56.27 8.02
N PHE A 419 60.29 -56.62 6.76
CA PHE A 419 60.23 -57.91 6.04
C PHE A 419 60.10 -59.21 6.84
N VAL A 420 59.28 -60.14 6.31
CA VAL A 420 59.63 -61.58 6.16
C VAL A 420 58.95 -62.17 4.90
N LEU A 421 59.80 -62.70 4.00
CA LEU A 421 59.65 -63.66 2.88
C LEU A 421 58.39 -63.68 1.99
#